data_AF-A0A7S2J934-F1
#
_entry.id   AF-A0A7S2J934-F1
#
_cell.length_a   1.000
_cell.length_b   1.000
_cell.length_c   1.000
_cell.angle_alpha   90.00
_cell.angle_beta   90.00
_cell.angle_gamma   90.00
#
_symmetry.space_group_name_H-M   'P 1'
#
loop_
_entity.id
_entity.type
_entity.pdbx_description
1 polymer ?
#
loop_
_entity_poly.entity_id
_entity_poly.type
_entity_poly.pdbx_seq_one_letter_code
_entity_poly.pdbx_strand_id
1 'polypeptide(L)'
;GVAGARNLKSAVALFSLSDTAVAKLLEEVATDLQRQPSVLGKLTFVAERAMPMAASMAKLRTRFPNWSFDTVTALQRAMLENLYRDLVEADAVPDAESLEVLGLSESDAARLQQDVIEKKEAEAAAAAEKEAEELRALQLQRAVERAAQQGSMPTRKTPPPPAPPPSPPPPAAPEPIFGPPPAPVVEPPAPPTAEPHSPEEEEPVEEVIAASGTHEYECTSCGYMLFPAAGREFKFFGDDFSCPQCGAAKSAFVDNGPID
;
A
#
# COMPACT_ATOMS: atom_id res chain seq x y z
N GLY A 1 20.04 10.50 2.24
CA GLY A 1 20.26 9.59 1.10
C GLY A 1 21.73 9.47 0.75
N VAL A 2 22.06 8.66 -0.25
CA VAL A 2 23.44 8.32 -0.67
C VAL A 2 24.33 9.55 -0.92
N ALA A 3 23.79 10.58 -1.58
CA ALA A 3 24.50 11.85 -1.81
C ALA A 3 24.98 12.52 -0.51
N GLY A 4 24.19 12.45 0.57
CA GLY A 4 24.56 13.01 1.87
C GLY A 4 25.74 12.28 2.51
N ALA A 5 25.79 10.95 2.40
CA ALA A 5 26.92 10.17 2.89
C ALA A 5 28.21 10.43 2.08
N ARG A 6 28.09 10.55 0.76
CA ARG A 6 29.20 10.98 -0.11
C ARG A 6 29.73 12.37 0.24
N ASN A 7 28.83 13.34 0.39
CA ASN A 7 29.20 14.70 0.75
C ASN A 7 29.91 14.77 2.11
N LEU A 8 29.45 13.97 3.08
CA LEU A 8 30.10 13.88 4.38
C LEU A 8 31.51 13.26 4.27
N LYS A 9 31.67 12.17 3.51
CA LYS A 9 32.97 11.54 3.23
C LYS A 9 33.94 12.53 2.57
N SER A 10 33.46 13.26 1.55
CA SER A 10 34.22 14.31 0.86
C SER A 10 34.59 15.47 1.78
N ALA A 11 33.68 15.91 2.65
CA ALA A 11 33.94 16.98 3.61
C ALA A 11 35.02 16.59 4.63
N VAL A 12 34.94 15.37 5.18
CA VAL A 12 35.96 14.84 6.11
C VAL A 12 37.33 14.82 5.45
N ALA A 13 37.41 14.33 4.21
CA ALA A 13 38.64 14.32 3.43
C ALA A 13 39.16 15.74 3.15
N LEU A 14 38.28 16.66 2.74
CA LEU A 14 38.63 18.06 2.44
C LEU A 14 39.20 18.79 3.65
N PHE A 15 38.59 18.61 4.82
CA PHE A 15 39.04 19.24 6.06
C PHE A 15 40.18 18.47 6.75
N SER A 16 40.63 17.35 6.17
CA SER A 16 41.66 16.48 6.76
C SER A 16 41.36 16.13 8.23
N LEU A 17 40.06 15.94 8.54
CA LEU A 17 39.66 15.65 9.91
C LEU A 17 40.12 14.25 10.25
N SER A 18 40.78 14.12 11.40
CA SER A 18 41.07 12.80 11.94
C SER A 18 39.77 12.13 12.38
N ASP A 19 39.77 10.81 12.26
CA ASP A 19 38.82 9.88 12.85
C ASP A 19 38.34 10.30 14.25
N THR A 20 39.27 10.65 15.14
CA THR A 20 38.97 11.11 16.49
C THR A 20 38.24 12.46 16.53
N ALA A 21 38.61 13.39 15.64
CA ALA A 21 37.96 14.69 15.55
C ALA A 21 36.52 14.58 15.04
N VAL A 22 36.29 13.74 14.02
CA VAL A 22 34.94 13.47 13.49
C VAL A 22 34.05 12.83 14.56
N ALA A 23 34.57 11.84 15.28
CA ALA A 23 33.83 11.19 16.36
C ALA A 23 33.38 12.17 17.45
N LYS A 24 34.25 13.11 17.81
CA LYS A 24 33.94 14.14 18.80
C LYS A 24 32.85 15.10 18.32
N LEU A 25 32.94 15.57 17.07
CA LEU A 25 31.91 16.44 16.48
C LEU A 25 30.56 15.73 16.39
N LEU A 26 30.54 14.46 15.99
CA LEU A 26 29.31 13.66 15.96
C LEU A 26 28.71 13.48 17.36
N GLU A 27 29.53 13.29 18.39
CA GLU A 27 29.06 13.18 19.77
C GLU A 27 28.45 14.49 20.29
N GLU A 28 29.06 15.63 19.96
CA GLU A 28 28.53 16.97 20.29
C GLU A 28 27.16 17.18 19.63
N VAL A 29 27.07 16.97 18.32
CA VAL A 29 25.80 17.11 17.58
C VAL A 29 24.75 16.10 18.05
N ALA A 30 25.15 14.86 18.35
CA ALA A 30 24.22 13.85 18.86
C ALA A 30 23.63 14.24 20.22
N THR A 31 24.37 14.96 21.05
CA THR A 31 23.88 15.46 22.34
C THR A 31 22.79 16.51 22.14
N ASP A 32 22.99 17.43 21.19
CA ASP A 32 22.00 18.46 20.86
C ASP A 32 20.72 17.88 20.25
N LEU A 33 20.86 16.77 19.51
CA LEU A 33 19.74 16.10 18.83
C LEU A 33 19.02 15.04 19.69
N GLN A 34 19.34 14.87 20.98
CA GLN A 34 18.69 13.86 21.83
C GLN A 34 17.17 14.03 21.91
N ARG A 35 16.66 15.27 21.80
CA ARG A 35 15.22 15.58 21.78
C ARG A 35 14.56 15.36 20.41
N GLN A 36 15.34 15.01 19.39
CA GLN A 36 14.89 14.81 18.01
C GLN A 36 15.33 13.43 17.50
N PRO A 37 14.70 12.34 18.00
CA PRO A 37 15.17 10.98 17.76
C PRO A 37 15.21 10.58 16.28
N SER A 38 14.30 11.13 15.46
CA SER A 38 14.27 10.91 14.01
C SER A 38 15.48 11.51 13.28
N VAL A 39 15.91 12.71 13.68
CA VAL A 39 17.07 13.41 13.11
C VAL A 39 18.36 12.76 13.59
N LEU A 40 18.43 12.44 14.89
CA LEU A 40 19.55 11.71 15.48
C LEU A 40 19.76 10.34 14.80
N GLY A 41 18.68 9.62 14.51
CA GLY A 41 18.72 8.35 13.77
C GLY A 41 19.31 8.52 12.36
N LYS A 42 18.85 9.54 11.61
CA LYS A 42 19.39 9.85 10.27
C LYS A 42 20.85 10.27 10.32
N LEU A 43 21.25 11.10 11.28
CA LEU A 43 22.64 11.51 11.45
C LEU A 43 23.53 10.31 11.73
N THR A 44 23.12 9.46 12.69
CA THR A 44 23.85 8.25 13.04
C THR A 44 24.00 7.35 11.82
N PHE A 45 22.90 7.14 11.08
CA PHE A 45 22.90 6.36 9.84
C PHE A 45 23.89 6.90 8.78
N VAL A 46 23.85 8.20 8.49
CA VAL A 46 24.73 8.82 7.49
C VAL A 46 26.19 8.78 7.94
N ALA A 47 26.46 9.05 9.22
CA ALA A 47 27.79 8.98 9.80
C ALA A 47 28.40 7.58 9.71
N GLU A 48 27.60 6.55 10.01
CA GLU A 48 28.01 5.14 9.96
C GLU A 48 28.38 4.65 8.56
N ARG A 49 27.90 5.32 7.52
CA ARG A 49 28.16 5.00 6.11
C ARG A 49 29.27 5.85 5.51
N ALA A 50 29.35 7.12 5.89
CA ALA A 50 30.46 7.98 5.48
C ALA A 50 31.77 7.56 6.17
N MET A 51 31.69 7.09 7.42
CA MET A 51 32.83 6.83 8.30
C MET A 51 32.60 5.56 9.15
N PRO A 52 32.91 4.35 8.62
CA PRO A 52 32.69 3.09 9.34
C PRO A 52 33.70 2.90 10.49
N MET A 53 33.52 3.66 11.57
CA MET A 53 34.38 3.63 12.75
C MET A 53 33.71 2.90 13.91
N ALA A 54 33.92 1.58 14.01
CA ALA A 54 33.20 0.72 14.97
C ALA A 54 33.21 1.25 16.42
N ALA A 55 34.34 1.81 16.89
CA ALA A 55 34.48 2.31 18.26
C ALA A 55 33.70 3.62 18.52
N SER A 56 33.70 4.55 17.57
CA SER A 56 32.98 5.84 17.69
C SER A 56 31.48 5.65 17.52
N MET A 57 31.08 4.75 16.62
CA MET A 57 29.67 4.45 16.38
C MET A 57 29.03 3.68 17.56
N ALA A 58 29.79 2.86 18.28
CA ALA A 58 29.30 2.22 19.50
C ALA A 58 28.84 3.25 20.56
N LYS A 59 29.57 4.37 20.72
CA LYS A 59 29.20 5.46 21.63
C LYS A 59 27.99 6.27 21.16
N LEU A 60 27.82 6.45 19.86
CA LEU A 60 26.62 7.09 19.33
C LEU A 60 25.38 6.21 19.53
N ARG A 61 25.52 4.89 19.37
CA ARG A 61 24.43 3.94 19.58
C ARG A 61 23.95 3.88 21.03
N THR A 62 24.80 4.13 22.02
CA THR A 62 24.35 4.21 23.43
C THR A 62 23.43 5.41 23.71
N ARG A 63 23.35 6.38 22.79
CA ARG A 63 22.40 7.50 22.88
C ARG A 63 20.98 7.13 22.46
N PHE A 64 20.76 5.89 22.02
CA PHE A 64 19.43 5.30 21.78
C PHE A 64 19.10 4.28 22.88
N PRO A 65 18.93 4.69 24.16
CA PRO A 65 18.79 3.77 25.29
C PRO A 65 17.56 2.87 25.21
N ASN A 66 16.56 3.29 24.44
CA ASN A 66 15.30 2.55 24.30
C ASN A 66 15.34 1.49 23.19
N TRP A 67 16.39 1.45 22.37
CA TRP A 67 16.45 0.56 21.20
C TRP A 67 17.54 -0.50 21.39
N SER A 68 17.17 -1.76 21.23
CA SER A 68 18.16 -2.84 21.24
C SER A 68 19.11 -2.72 20.03
N PHE A 69 20.30 -3.29 20.16
CA PHE A 69 21.28 -3.34 19.06
C PHE A 69 20.69 -3.98 17.79
N ASP A 70 19.93 -5.06 17.96
CA ASP A 70 19.27 -5.77 16.86
C ASP A 70 18.18 -4.91 16.22
N THR A 71 17.42 -4.16 17.01
CA THR A 71 16.41 -3.22 16.52
C THR A 71 17.05 -2.12 15.67
N VAL A 72 18.12 -1.49 16.16
CA VAL A 72 18.85 -0.45 15.40
C VAL A 72 19.36 -1.03 14.08
N THR A 73 19.95 -2.23 14.12
CA THR A 73 20.49 -2.90 12.94
C THR A 73 19.41 -3.22 11.92
N ALA A 74 18.26 -3.74 12.35
CA ALA A 74 17.11 -4.01 11.49
C ALA A 74 16.56 -2.72 10.86
N LEU A 75 16.41 -1.64 11.64
CA LEU A 75 15.94 -0.35 11.15
C LEU A 75 16.90 0.29 10.15
N GLN A 76 18.20 0.22 10.41
CA GLN A 76 19.22 0.70 9.48
C GLN A 76 19.21 -0.12 8.20
N ARG A 77 19.07 -1.45 8.28
CA ARG A 77 18.91 -2.30 7.10
C ARG A 77 17.67 -1.93 6.28
N ALA A 78 16.51 -1.78 6.92
CA ALA A 78 15.29 -1.37 6.23
C ALA A 78 15.44 0.00 5.55
N MET A 79 16.11 0.96 6.21
CA MET A 79 16.41 2.27 5.62
C MET A 79 17.31 2.17 4.38
N LEU A 80 18.30 1.26 4.38
CA LEU A 80 19.16 1.00 3.22
C LEU A 80 18.39 0.40 2.07
N GLU A 81 17.58 -0.61 2.35
CA GLU A 81 16.77 -1.28 1.34
C GLU A 81 15.79 -0.28 0.70
N ASN A 82 15.16 0.60 1.48
CA ASN A 82 14.29 1.65 0.96
C ASN A 82 15.06 2.66 0.08
N LEU A 83 16.21 3.17 0.55
CA LEU A 83 17.01 4.09 -0.26
C LEU A 83 17.48 3.46 -1.57
N TYR A 84 17.77 2.16 -1.57
CA TYR A 84 18.11 1.43 -2.80
C TYR A 84 16.91 1.34 -3.74
N ARG A 85 15.73 0.99 -3.22
CA ARG A 85 14.48 0.94 -4.00
C ARG A 85 14.18 2.30 -4.62
N ASP A 86 14.30 3.40 -3.86
CA ASP A 86 14.10 4.77 -4.37
C ASP A 86 15.04 5.08 -5.55
N LEU A 87 16.31 4.65 -5.49
CA LEU A 87 17.27 4.85 -6.59
C LEU A 87 16.85 4.08 -7.85
N VAL A 88 16.46 2.81 -7.69
CA VAL A 88 16.02 1.97 -8.81
C VAL A 88 14.69 2.47 -9.38
N GLU A 89 13.78 2.94 -8.55
CA GLU A 89 12.51 3.52 -8.97
C GLU A 89 12.71 4.80 -9.77
N ALA A 90 13.72 5.60 -9.43
CA ALA A 90 14.16 6.79 -10.18
C ALA A 90 14.96 6.47 -11.46
N ASP A 91 14.99 5.20 -11.90
CA ASP A 91 15.76 4.69 -13.05
C ASP A 91 17.27 5.00 -12.96
N ALA A 92 17.79 5.24 -11.76
CA ALA A 92 19.22 5.37 -11.54
C ALA A 92 19.83 3.98 -11.33
N VAL A 93 20.79 3.61 -12.18
CA VAL A 93 21.62 2.42 -11.93
C VAL A 93 22.59 2.77 -10.80
N PRO A 94 22.51 2.12 -9.63
CA PRO A 94 23.44 2.39 -8.54
C PRO A 94 24.85 1.98 -8.98
N ASP A 95 25.77 2.95 -9.00
CA ASP A 95 27.18 2.67 -9.24
C ASP A 95 27.81 1.89 -8.07
N ALA A 96 29.00 1.33 -8.28
CA ALA A 96 29.70 0.54 -7.26
C ALA A 96 29.93 1.33 -5.96
N GLU A 97 30.17 2.65 -6.06
CA GLU A 97 30.35 3.52 -4.90
C GLU A 97 29.05 3.70 -4.10
N SER A 98 27.88 3.74 -4.76
CA SER A 98 26.57 3.79 -4.11
C SER A 98 26.30 2.50 -3.34
N LEU A 99 26.65 1.35 -3.93
CA LEU A 99 26.53 0.06 -3.27
C LEU A 99 27.45 -0.04 -2.05
N GLU A 100 28.69 0.47 -2.16
CA GLU A 100 29.63 0.56 -1.04
C GLU A 100 29.08 1.44 0.09
N VAL A 101 28.56 2.63 -0.24
CA VAL A 101 27.94 3.55 0.73
C VAL A 101 26.71 2.92 1.39
N LEU A 102 25.94 2.12 0.66
CA LEU A 102 24.80 1.41 1.23
C LEU A 102 25.22 0.15 2.01
N GLY A 103 26.47 -0.32 1.87
CA GLY A 103 26.92 -1.57 2.47
C GLY A 103 26.13 -2.78 1.98
N LEU A 104 25.60 -2.72 0.75
CA LEU A 104 24.86 -3.82 0.13
C LEU A 104 25.84 -4.71 -0.63
N SER A 105 25.69 -6.03 -0.46
CA SER A 105 26.36 -6.98 -1.34
C SER A 105 25.78 -6.91 -2.75
N GLU A 106 26.54 -7.34 -3.77
CA GLU A 106 26.02 -7.46 -5.14
C GLU A 106 24.79 -8.38 -5.19
N SER A 107 24.78 -9.46 -4.40
CA SER A 107 23.62 -10.35 -4.28
C SER A 107 22.40 -9.69 -3.66
N ASP A 108 22.58 -8.86 -2.62
CA ASP A 108 21.46 -8.14 -2.01
C ASP A 108 20.92 -7.08 -2.96
N ALA A 109 21.79 -6.35 -3.67
CA ALA A 109 21.40 -5.38 -4.67
C ALA A 109 20.59 -6.04 -5.80
N ALA A 110 21.07 -7.16 -6.34
CA ALA A 110 20.35 -7.91 -7.38
C ALA A 110 18.98 -8.40 -6.90
N ARG A 111 18.88 -8.91 -5.67
CA ARG A 111 17.60 -9.31 -5.07
C ARG A 111 16.65 -8.13 -4.94
N LEU A 112 17.10 -7.01 -4.39
CA LEU A 112 16.27 -5.82 -4.22
C LEU A 112 15.82 -5.23 -5.56
N GLN A 113 16.69 -5.27 -6.57
CA GLN A 113 16.34 -4.83 -7.92
C GLN A 113 15.24 -5.72 -8.51
N GLN A 114 15.36 -7.04 -8.35
CA GLN A 114 14.35 -7.99 -8.77
C GLN A 114 13.01 -7.73 -8.06
N ASP A 115 13.02 -7.51 -6.73
CA ASP A 115 11.81 -7.17 -5.98
C ASP A 115 11.11 -5.91 -6.54
N VAL A 116 11.88 -4.89 -6.95
CA VAL A 116 11.31 -3.65 -7.54
C VAL A 116 10.71 -3.91 -8.92
N ILE A 117 11.38 -4.71 -9.75
CA ILE A 117 10.87 -5.09 -11.08
C ILE A 117 9.57 -5.88 -10.93
N GLU A 118 9.55 -6.90 -10.08
CA GLU A 118 8.36 -7.73 -9.83
C GLU A 118 7.20 -6.90 -9.30
N LYS A 119 7.47 -5.95 -8.38
CA LYS A 119 6.46 -5.02 -7.88
C LYS A 119 5.91 -4.13 -8.99
N LYS A 120 6.78 -3.54 -9.82
CA LYS A 120 6.37 -2.70 -10.97
C LYS A 120 5.54 -3.50 -11.98
N GLU A 121 5.94 -4.74 -12.27
CA GLU A 121 5.19 -5.64 -13.18
C GLU A 121 3.83 -6.03 -12.60
N ALA A 122 3.75 -6.35 -11.31
CA ALA A 122 2.51 -6.66 -10.63
C ALA A 122 1.54 -5.46 -10.59
N GLU A 123 2.06 -4.26 -10.29
CA GLU A 123 1.27 -3.03 -10.32
C GLU A 123 0.78 -2.70 -11.74
N ALA A 124 1.61 -2.91 -12.76
CA ALA A 124 1.21 -2.74 -14.17
C ALA A 124 0.15 -3.77 -14.60
N ALA A 125 0.28 -5.03 -14.17
CA ALA A 125 -0.70 -6.08 -14.44
C ALA A 125 -2.05 -5.76 -13.76
N ALA A 126 -2.03 -5.33 -12.49
CA ALA A 126 -3.22 -4.92 -11.77
C ALA A 126 -3.89 -3.69 -12.40
N ALA A 127 -3.11 -2.71 -12.86
CA ALA A 127 -3.62 -1.56 -13.60
C ALA A 127 -4.27 -1.97 -14.94
N ALA A 128 -3.65 -2.88 -15.68
CA ALA A 128 -4.21 -3.40 -16.93
C ALA A 128 -5.48 -4.23 -16.72
N GLU A 129 -5.56 -5.02 -15.64
CA GLU A 129 -6.77 -5.75 -15.27
C GLU A 129 -7.91 -4.79 -14.93
N LYS A 130 -7.63 -3.76 -14.14
CA LYS A 130 -8.60 -2.71 -13.82
C LYS A 130 -9.10 -1.98 -15.07
N GLU A 131 -8.20 -1.61 -15.98
CA GLU A 131 -8.58 -0.97 -17.26
C GLU A 131 -9.44 -1.91 -18.12
N ALA A 132 -9.12 -3.20 -18.17
CA ALA A 132 -9.91 -4.19 -18.89
C ALA A 132 -11.31 -4.39 -18.28
N GLU A 133 -11.43 -4.34 -16.96
CA GLU A 133 -12.72 -4.39 -16.26
C GLU A 133 -13.57 -3.15 -16.56
N GLU A 134 -12.98 -1.94 -16.50
CA GLU A 134 -13.67 -0.69 -16.84
C GLU A 134 -14.17 -0.71 -18.29
N LEU A 135 -13.37 -1.20 -19.24
CA LEU A 135 -13.78 -1.38 -20.63
C LEU A 135 -14.93 -2.40 -20.79
N ARG A 136 -14.88 -3.52 -20.06
CA ARG A 136 -15.97 -4.51 -20.06
C ARG A 136 -17.26 -3.92 -19.49
N ALA A 137 -17.18 -3.15 -18.41
CA ALA A 137 -18.32 -2.47 -17.80
C ALA A 137 -18.98 -1.48 -18.78
N LEU A 138 -18.17 -0.67 -19.48
CA LEU A 138 -18.66 0.25 -20.51
C LEU A 138 -19.31 -0.47 -21.69
N GLN A 139 -18.75 -1.60 -22.13
CA GLN A 139 -19.33 -2.41 -23.20
C GLN A 139 -20.69 -2.99 -22.79
N LEU A 140 -20.81 -3.50 -21.56
CA LEU A 140 -22.05 -4.01 -21.00
C LEU A 140 -23.12 -2.91 -20.93
N GLN A 141 -22.76 -1.73 -20.42
CA GLN A 141 -23.68 -0.59 -20.34
C GLN A 141 -24.22 -0.20 -21.71
N ARG A 142 -23.35 -0.07 -22.72
CA ARG A 142 -23.77 0.21 -24.11
C ARG A 142 -24.66 -0.88 -24.69
N ALA A 143 -24.42 -2.15 -24.35
CA ALA A 143 -25.26 -3.26 -24.80
C ALA A 143 -26.66 -3.19 -24.18
N VAL A 144 -26.77 -2.90 -22.89
CA VAL A 144 -28.05 -2.71 -22.19
C VAL A 144 -28.83 -1.52 -22.78
N GLU A 145 -28.16 -0.39 -23.01
CA GLU A 145 -28.79 0.79 -23.65
C GLU A 145 -29.31 0.47 -25.06
N ARG A 146 -28.53 -0.25 -25.87
CA ARG A 146 -28.98 -0.69 -27.21
C ARG A 146 -30.17 -1.65 -27.12
N ALA A 147 -30.17 -2.58 -26.18
CA ALA A 147 -31.27 -3.51 -25.97
C ALA A 147 -32.56 -2.77 -25.54
N ALA A 148 -32.45 -1.78 -24.65
CA ALA A 148 -33.57 -0.94 -24.24
C ALA A 148 -34.16 -0.14 -25.41
N GLN A 149 -33.31 0.41 -26.28
CA GLN A 149 -33.76 1.13 -27.49
C GLN A 149 -34.45 0.19 -28.49
N GLN A 150 -33.97 -1.04 -28.66
CA GLN A 150 -34.59 -2.05 -29.53
C GLN A 150 -35.93 -2.56 -28.99
N GLY A 151 -36.07 -2.72 -27.67
CA GLY A 151 -37.33 -3.07 -27.02
C GLY A 151 -38.40 -1.96 -27.09
N SER A 152 -37.98 -0.71 -27.32
CA SER A 152 -38.85 0.46 -27.48
C SER A 152 -39.31 0.71 -28.93
N MET A 153 -38.83 -0.06 -29.92
CA MET A 153 -39.28 0.09 -31.30
C MET A 153 -40.72 -0.42 -31.46
N PRO A 154 -41.67 0.41 -31.95
CA PRO A 154 -43.03 -0.05 -32.18
C PRO A 154 -43.03 -1.17 -33.22
N THR A 155 -43.64 -2.30 -32.88
CA THR A 155 -43.89 -3.38 -33.83
C THR A 155 -44.69 -2.84 -35.00
N ARG A 156 -44.02 -2.63 -36.14
CA ARG A 156 -44.69 -2.32 -37.39
C ARG A 156 -45.60 -3.50 -37.71
N LYS A 157 -46.92 -3.32 -37.62
CA LYS A 157 -47.91 -4.29 -38.08
C LYS A 157 -47.54 -4.68 -39.51
N THR A 158 -46.95 -5.86 -39.69
CA THR A 158 -46.79 -6.46 -41.01
C THR A 158 -48.19 -6.69 -41.56
N PRO A 159 -48.50 -6.23 -42.78
CA PRO A 159 -49.77 -6.57 -43.42
C PRO A 159 -49.86 -8.10 -43.52
N PRO A 160 -51.06 -8.68 -43.38
CA PRO A 160 -51.24 -10.12 -43.45
C PRO A 160 -50.68 -10.67 -44.77
N PRO A 161 -49.99 -11.82 -44.76
CA PRO A 161 -49.49 -12.41 -45.99
C PRO A 161 -50.67 -12.69 -46.94
N PRO A 162 -50.51 -12.44 -48.25
CA PRO A 162 -51.55 -12.77 -49.22
C PRO A 162 -51.82 -14.28 -49.17
N ALA A 163 -53.10 -14.63 -49.30
CA ALA A 163 -53.59 -16.01 -49.20
C ALA A 163 -52.78 -16.96 -50.11
N PRO A 164 -52.37 -18.14 -49.61
CA PRO A 164 -51.63 -19.10 -50.42
C PRO A 164 -52.52 -19.64 -51.55
N PRO A 165 -51.97 -19.88 -52.76
CA PRO A 165 -52.69 -20.56 -53.82
C PRO A 165 -53.02 -22.02 -53.41
N PRO A 166 -54.09 -22.62 -53.96
CA PRO A 166 -54.51 -23.96 -53.59
C PRO A 166 -53.43 -25.00 -53.90
N SER A 167 -53.09 -25.82 -52.91
CA SER A 167 -52.11 -26.89 -53.01
C SER A 167 -52.58 -28.01 -53.97
N PRO A 168 -51.71 -28.55 -54.83
CA PRO A 168 -51.98 -29.76 -55.60
C PRO A 168 -52.01 -31.01 -54.69
N PRO A 169 -52.69 -32.10 -55.12
CA PRO A 169 -52.86 -33.30 -54.32
C PRO A 169 -51.52 -34.03 -54.05
N PRO A 170 -51.40 -34.72 -52.89
CA PRO A 170 -50.14 -35.31 -52.45
C PRO A 170 -49.77 -36.57 -53.24
N PRO A 171 -48.49 -36.74 -53.63
CA PRO A 171 -47.97 -38.04 -54.06
C PRO A 171 -47.71 -38.96 -52.86
N ALA A 172 -47.86 -40.27 -53.11
CA ALA A 172 -47.82 -41.35 -52.14
C ALA A 172 -46.50 -41.44 -51.35
N ALA A 173 -46.64 -41.78 -50.07
CA ALA A 173 -45.56 -41.92 -49.10
C ALA A 173 -44.65 -43.14 -49.38
N PRO A 174 -43.31 -43.00 -49.28
CA PRO A 174 -42.42 -44.12 -49.05
C PRO A 174 -42.18 -44.37 -47.54
N GLU A 175 -41.93 -45.65 -47.24
CA GLU A 175 -41.88 -46.28 -45.92
C GLU A 175 -40.74 -45.80 -44.98
N PRO A 176 -40.90 -45.93 -43.64
CA PRO A 176 -39.92 -45.47 -42.66
C PRO A 176 -38.72 -46.41 -42.51
N ILE A 177 -37.51 -45.86 -42.60
CA ILE A 177 -36.25 -46.51 -42.22
C ILE A 177 -36.02 -46.30 -40.72
N PHE A 178 -36.02 -47.39 -39.96
CA PHE A 178 -35.64 -47.42 -38.54
C PHE A 178 -34.12 -47.22 -38.40
N GLY A 179 -33.72 -46.12 -37.74
CA GLY A 179 -32.35 -45.93 -37.25
C GLY A 179 -32.20 -46.44 -35.79
N PRO A 180 -30.99 -46.86 -35.38
CA PRO A 180 -30.72 -47.41 -34.04
C PRO A 180 -30.69 -46.34 -32.94
N PRO A 181 -30.90 -46.72 -31.67
CA PRO A 181 -31.12 -45.79 -30.56
C PRO A 181 -29.83 -45.08 -30.07
N PRO A 182 -29.94 -43.84 -29.55
CA PRO A 182 -28.82 -43.14 -28.93
C PRO A 182 -28.52 -43.61 -27.49
N ALA A 183 -27.25 -43.45 -27.10
CA ALA A 183 -26.67 -43.82 -25.80
C ALA A 183 -27.09 -42.88 -24.64
N PRO A 184 -26.99 -43.31 -23.37
CA PRO A 184 -27.47 -42.55 -22.22
C PRO A 184 -26.53 -41.38 -21.87
N VAL A 185 -27.13 -40.20 -21.66
CA VAL A 185 -26.46 -38.99 -21.17
C VAL A 185 -26.48 -39.01 -19.64
N VAL A 186 -25.31 -38.89 -19.03
CA VAL A 186 -25.11 -38.78 -17.58
C VAL A 186 -25.26 -37.33 -17.16
N GLU A 187 -26.14 -37.09 -16.19
CA GLU A 187 -26.48 -35.79 -15.61
C GLU A 187 -25.49 -35.41 -14.49
N PRO A 188 -24.92 -34.19 -14.47
CA PRO A 188 -24.06 -33.74 -13.38
C PRO A 188 -24.88 -33.21 -12.17
N PRO A 189 -24.39 -33.36 -10.93
CA PRO A 189 -25.15 -33.04 -9.72
C PRO A 189 -25.18 -31.53 -9.41
N ALA A 190 -26.28 -31.12 -8.78
CA ALA A 190 -26.59 -29.75 -8.36
C ALA A 190 -25.66 -29.22 -7.24
N PRO A 191 -25.41 -27.90 -7.18
CA PRO A 191 -24.68 -27.28 -6.07
C PRO A 191 -25.56 -27.11 -4.82
N PRO A 192 -24.97 -27.12 -3.61
CA PRO A 192 -25.70 -27.03 -2.36
C PRO A 192 -26.21 -25.61 -2.06
N THR A 193 -27.45 -25.57 -1.57
CA THR A 193 -28.17 -24.47 -0.92
C THR A 193 -27.37 -23.85 0.23
N ALA A 194 -27.13 -22.54 0.17
CA ALA A 194 -26.69 -21.73 1.29
C ALA A 194 -27.92 -21.19 2.05
N GLU A 195 -27.91 -21.36 3.37
CA GLU A 195 -28.94 -20.88 4.30
C GLU A 195 -28.86 -19.35 4.48
N PRO A 196 -30.00 -18.67 4.75
CA PRO A 196 -30.05 -17.22 4.91
C PRO A 196 -29.72 -16.79 6.35
N HIS A 197 -28.70 -15.94 6.50
CA HIS A 197 -28.48 -15.20 7.74
C HIS A 197 -29.37 -13.95 7.79
N SER A 198 -30.04 -13.78 8.92
CA SER A 198 -30.98 -12.69 9.24
C SER A 198 -30.31 -11.31 9.28
N PRO A 199 -31.05 -10.22 8.98
CA PRO A 199 -30.59 -8.85 9.19
C PRO A 199 -30.94 -8.39 10.61
N GLU A 200 -29.94 -8.03 11.41
CA GLU A 200 -30.11 -7.32 12.68
C GLU A 200 -29.90 -5.81 12.46
N GLU A 201 -31.02 -5.09 12.58
CA GLU A 201 -31.25 -3.80 13.25
C GLU A 201 -30.28 -2.62 13.02
N GLU A 202 -30.76 -1.65 12.23
CA GLU A 202 -30.27 -0.27 12.18
C GLU A 202 -30.98 0.60 13.24
N GLU A 203 -30.20 1.35 14.02
CA GLU A 203 -30.65 2.45 14.89
C GLU A 203 -29.74 3.69 14.69
N PRO A 204 -30.22 4.92 14.97
CA PRO A 204 -30.15 6.04 14.05
C PRO A 204 -28.87 6.87 14.14
N VAL A 205 -28.43 7.35 12.97
CA VAL A 205 -27.38 8.36 12.79
C VAL A 205 -27.86 9.73 13.26
N GLU A 206 -27.35 10.20 14.40
CA GLU A 206 -27.33 11.63 14.72
C GLU A 206 -26.24 12.31 13.88
N GLU A 207 -26.71 13.08 12.93
CA GLU A 207 -25.96 13.98 12.07
C GLU A 207 -25.55 15.23 12.85
N VAL A 208 -24.28 15.37 13.26
CA VAL A 208 -23.73 16.71 13.56
C VAL A 208 -22.20 16.80 13.38
N ILE A 209 -21.84 17.62 12.38
CA ILE A 209 -20.62 18.42 12.17
C ILE A 209 -19.33 17.69 11.74
N ALA A 210 -19.22 17.45 10.43
CA ALA A 210 -17.95 17.37 9.73
C ALA A 210 -17.29 18.76 9.66
N ALA A 211 -16.49 19.15 10.65
CA ALA A 211 -15.60 20.32 10.57
C ALA A 211 -14.54 20.41 11.69
N SER A 212 -13.72 19.39 11.89
CA SER A 212 -12.44 19.57 12.59
C SER A 212 -11.48 18.49 12.13
N GLY A 213 -10.34 18.90 11.56
CA GLY A 213 -9.27 17.99 11.12
C GLY A 213 -8.77 17.10 12.27
N THR A 214 -7.94 16.11 11.95
CA THR A 214 -7.34 15.25 12.97
C THR A 214 -6.51 16.10 13.93
N HIS A 215 -6.90 16.15 15.20
CA HIS A 215 -6.17 16.87 16.24
C HIS A 215 -4.89 16.14 16.64
N GLU A 216 -3.82 16.90 16.87
CA GLU A 216 -2.55 16.37 17.37
C GLU A 216 -2.46 16.53 18.88
N TYR A 217 -2.31 15.43 19.62
CA TYR A 217 -2.11 15.47 21.07
C TYR A 217 -0.71 15.01 21.45
N GLU A 218 0.02 15.81 22.21
CA GLU A 218 1.37 15.47 22.69
C GLU A 218 1.38 15.27 24.21
N CYS A 219 1.91 14.14 24.66
CA CYS A 219 2.13 13.88 26.08
C CYS A 219 3.32 14.68 26.60
N THR A 220 3.08 15.65 27.48
CA THR A 220 4.12 16.49 28.08
C THR A 220 5.09 15.74 28.99
N SER A 221 4.74 14.53 29.42
CA SER A 221 5.60 13.70 30.27
C SER A 221 6.65 12.89 29.49
N CYS A 222 6.37 12.47 28.26
CA CYS A 222 7.26 11.58 27.49
C CYS A 222 7.39 11.88 26.00
N GLY A 223 6.67 12.89 25.48
CA GLY A 223 6.67 13.27 24.06
C GLY A 223 5.92 12.31 23.13
N TYR A 224 5.08 11.42 23.67
CA TYR A 224 4.23 10.55 22.85
C TYR A 224 3.17 11.37 22.11
N MET A 225 3.09 11.21 20.78
CA MET A 225 2.14 11.91 19.93
C MET A 225 0.99 10.99 19.52
N LEU A 226 -0.24 11.50 19.61
CA LEU A 226 -1.48 10.81 19.29
C LEU A 226 -2.26 11.60 18.25
N PHE A 227 -2.78 10.90 17.24
CA PHE A 227 -3.61 11.45 16.17
C PHE A 227 -4.96 10.74 16.16
N PRO A 228 -5.93 11.15 16.99
CA PRO A 228 -7.26 10.58 16.95
C PRO A 228 -7.91 10.85 15.59
N ALA A 229 -8.60 9.84 15.04
CA ALA A 229 -9.42 10.05 13.86
C ALA A 229 -10.57 11.01 14.20
N ALA A 230 -10.81 11.98 13.32
CA ALA A 230 -11.85 12.98 13.49
C ALA A 230 -13.21 12.31 13.79
N GLY A 231 -13.89 12.76 14.85
CA GLY A 231 -15.18 12.24 15.29
C GLY A 231 -15.13 10.90 16.01
N ARG A 232 -13.94 10.39 16.38
CA ARG A 232 -13.78 9.18 17.21
C ARG A 232 -12.93 9.41 18.46
N GLU A 233 -12.66 10.66 18.81
CA GLU A 233 -11.85 11.08 19.94
C GLU A 233 -12.41 10.51 21.25
N PHE A 234 -13.73 10.52 21.43
CA PHE A 234 -14.37 9.98 22.64
C PHE A 234 -14.16 8.47 22.83
N LYS A 235 -13.93 7.71 21.75
CA LYS A 235 -13.73 6.25 21.83
C LYS A 235 -12.29 5.88 22.17
N PHE A 236 -11.32 6.66 21.68
CA PHE A 236 -9.89 6.35 21.81
C PHE A 236 -9.15 7.25 22.81
N PHE A 237 -9.71 8.42 23.12
CA PHE A 237 -9.18 9.45 24.02
C PHE A 237 -10.24 9.88 25.06
N GLY A 238 -10.96 8.90 25.61
CA GLY A 238 -11.92 9.07 26.69
C GLY A 238 -11.28 9.46 28.04
N ASP A 239 -12.09 9.60 29.09
CA ASP A 239 -11.62 10.13 30.39
C ASP A 239 -10.64 9.20 31.11
N ASP A 240 -10.71 7.90 30.85
CA ASP A 240 -9.80 6.88 31.41
C ASP A 240 -8.53 6.67 30.54
N PHE A 241 -8.32 7.49 29.52
CA PHE A 241 -7.15 7.34 28.65
C PHE A 241 -5.85 7.60 29.42
N SER A 242 -4.89 6.69 29.25
CA SER A 242 -3.54 6.78 29.81
C SER A 242 -2.52 6.63 28.70
N CYS A 243 -1.43 7.40 28.77
CA CYS A 243 -0.35 7.35 27.79
C CYS A 243 0.20 5.92 27.68
N PRO A 244 0.20 5.30 26.48
CA PRO A 244 0.67 3.93 26.32
C PRO A 244 2.17 3.79 26.56
N GLN A 245 2.93 4.89 26.51
CA GLN A 245 4.39 4.86 26.64
C GLN A 245 4.89 5.12 28.07
N CYS A 246 4.18 5.92 28.87
CA CYS A 246 4.62 6.27 30.22
C CYS A 246 3.56 6.12 31.33
N GLY A 247 2.31 5.79 30.98
CA GLY A 247 1.21 5.65 31.93
C GLY A 247 0.68 6.96 32.50
N ALA A 248 1.12 8.13 32.01
CA ALA A 248 0.57 9.41 32.44
C ALA A 248 -0.90 9.55 32.07
N ALA A 249 -1.70 10.17 32.94
CA ALA A 249 -3.12 10.42 32.71
C ALA A 249 -3.36 11.38 31.53
N LYS A 250 -4.58 11.39 30.97
CA LYS A 250 -5.02 12.30 29.90
C LYS A 250 -4.70 13.77 30.17
N SER A 251 -4.69 14.23 31.42
CA SER A 251 -4.33 15.61 31.78
C SER A 251 -2.89 16.00 31.42
N ALA A 252 -2.02 15.04 31.14
CA ALA A 252 -0.65 15.28 30.69
C ALA A 252 -0.55 15.51 29.17
N PHE A 253 -1.64 15.40 28.41
CA PHE A 253 -1.67 15.65 26.97
C PHE A 253 -2.09 17.08 26.65
N VAL A 254 -1.36 17.70 25.74
CA VAL A 254 -1.66 19.04 25.19
C VAL A 254 -2.13 18.87 23.75
N ASP A 255 -3.23 19.54 23.39
CA ASP A 255 -3.74 19.61 22.01
C ASP A 255 -2.96 20.69 21.26
N ASN A 256 -2.21 20.27 20.23
CA ASN A 256 -1.45 21.13 19.32
C ASN A 256 -2.31 21.67 18.16
N GLY A 257 -3.59 21.33 18.11
CA GLY A 257 -4.56 21.77 17.10
C GLY A 257 -4.77 20.76 15.97
N PRO A 258 -5.66 21.08 15.01
CA PRO A 258 -5.92 20.24 13.85
C PRO A 258 -4.73 20.26 12.88
N ILE A 259 -4.42 19.10 12.31
CA ILE A 259 -3.49 18.94 11.19
C ILE A 259 -4.29 18.96 9.88
N ASP A 260 -3.92 19.86 8.97
CA ASP A 260 -4.44 19.96 7.59
C ASP A 260 -3.75 18.98 6.64
#